data_AF-A0A8T4TTN5-F1
#
_entry.id   AF-A0A8T4TTN5-F1
#
_cell.length_a   1.000
_cell.length_b   1.000
_cell.length_c   1.000
_cell.angle_alpha   90.00
_cell.angle_beta   90.00
_cell.angle_gamma   90.00
#
_symmetry.space_group_name_H-M   'P 1'
#
loop_
_entity.id
_entity.type
_entity.pdbx_description
1 polymer ?
#
loop_
_entity_poly.entity_id
_entity_poly.type
_entity_poly.pdbx_seq_one_letter_code
_entity_poly.pdbx_strand_id
1 'polypeptide(L)'
;MANSQLVKFIQEARKRGFSDLQIKQPLLEHRWPVNEIEKAFAYLQPKFKFKNQVCLFLDSEVLKILEKRANKNMFSVSEQIEDILRRSCVGLKNKKVLYDEKLDDKLVALFSRKKRR
;
A
#
# COMPACT_ATOMS: atom_id res chain seq x y z
N MET A 1 15.45 -24.94 -1.88
CA MET A 1 14.09 -25.17 -1.38
C MET A 1 14.19 -25.56 0.09
N ALA A 2 13.32 -25.07 0.97
CA ALA A 2 13.38 -25.40 2.40
C ALA A 2 12.79 -26.81 2.63
N ASN A 3 13.36 -27.56 3.58
CA ASN A 3 12.88 -28.89 3.95
C ASN A 3 11.45 -28.82 4.52
N SER A 4 10.49 -29.50 3.89
CA SER A 4 9.06 -29.39 4.22
C SER A 4 8.72 -29.91 5.61
N GLN A 5 9.45 -30.91 6.11
CA GLN A 5 9.25 -31.48 7.45
C GLN A 5 9.69 -30.49 8.54
N LEU A 6 10.85 -29.86 8.34
CA LEU A 6 11.38 -28.85 9.25
C LEU A 6 10.47 -27.63 9.35
N VAL A 7 9.94 -27.18 8.21
CA VAL A 7 8.97 -26.07 8.16
C VAL A 7 7.69 -26.40 8.94
N LYS A 8 7.15 -27.62 8.81
CA LYS A 8 5.97 -28.07 9.57
C LYS A 8 6.26 -28.13 11.08
N PHE A 9 7.41 -28.65 11.46
CA PHE A 9 7.84 -28.69 12.86
C PHE A 9 7.93 -27.30 13.48
N ILE A 10 8.59 -26.34 12.82
CA ILE A 10 8.70 -24.96 13.30
C ILE A 10 7.31 -24.31 13.42
N GLN A 11 6.41 -24.56 12.46
CA GLN A 11 5.03 -24.07 12.53
C GLN A 11 4.26 -24.64 13.73
N GLU A 12 4.41 -25.93 14.01
CA GLU A 12 3.75 -26.57 15.15
C GLU A 12 4.31 -26.06 16.49
N ALA A 13 5.62 -25.90 16.59
CA ALA A 13 6.26 -25.34 17.78
C ALA A 13 5.82 -23.88 18.03
N ARG A 14 5.71 -23.06 16.98
CA ARG A 14 5.14 -21.71 17.10
C ARG A 14 3.68 -21.73 17.56
N LYS A 15 2.85 -22.66 17.06
CA LYS A 15 1.46 -22.82 17.51
C LYS A 15 1.37 -23.19 18.99
N ARG A 16 2.36 -23.92 19.51
CA ARG A 16 2.48 -24.29 20.93
C ARG A 16 3.06 -23.15 21.80
N GLY A 17 3.45 -22.03 21.20
CA GLY A 17 3.92 -20.84 21.93
C GLY A 17 5.43 -20.78 22.21
N PHE A 18 6.23 -21.64 21.58
CA PHE A 18 7.69 -21.59 21.73
C PHE A 18 8.29 -20.41 20.96
N SER A 19 9.29 -19.75 21.57
CA SER A 19 10.04 -18.68 20.92
C SER A 19 11.02 -19.23 19.86
N ASP A 20 11.36 -18.42 18.86
CA ASP A 20 12.26 -18.84 17.78
C ASP A 20 13.64 -19.29 18.30
N LEU A 21 14.13 -18.74 19.42
CA LEU A 21 15.38 -19.18 20.06
C LEU A 21 15.24 -20.56 20.69
N GLN A 22 14.13 -20.81 21.39
CA GLN A 22 13.82 -22.11 22.00
C GLN A 22 13.60 -23.21 20.96
N ILE A 23 13.18 -22.85 19.74
CA ILE A 23 13.04 -23.82 18.64
C ILE A 23 14.41 -24.09 17.99
N LYS A 24 15.27 -23.08 17.87
CA LYS A 24 16.61 -23.23 17.27
C LYS A 24 17.57 -24.07 18.10
N GLN A 25 17.57 -23.89 19.42
CA GLN A 25 18.51 -24.59 20.33
C GLN A 25 18.43 -26.12 20.21
N PRO A 26 17.25 -26.77 20.32
CA PRO A 26 17.12 -28.22 20.14
C PRO A 26 17.55 -28.71 18.75
N LEU A 27 17.26 -27.92 17.70
CA LEU A 27 17.68 -28.29 16.34
C LEU A 27 19.20 -28.28 16.20
N LEU A 28 19.89 -27.32 16.81
CA LEU A 28 21.35 -27.25 16.85
C LEU A 28 21.97 -28.38 17.69
N GLU A 29 21.38 -28.68 18.85
CA GLU A 29 21.79 -29.78 19.73
C GLU A 29 21.69 -31.14 19.03
N HIS A 30 20.64 -31.34 18.23
CA HIS A 30 20.46 -32.53 17.38
C HIS A 30 21.29 -32.51 16.09
N ARG A 31 22.27 -31.61 15.97
CA ARG A 31 23.20 -31.50 14.83
C ARG A 31 22.52 -31.28 13.47
N TRP A 32 21.36 -30.62 13.45
CA TRP A 32 20.76 -30.23 12.18
C TRP A 32 21.65 -29.19 11.46
N PRO A 33 21.73 -29.24 10.12
CA PRO A 33 22.52 -28.28 9.37
C PRO A 33 22.01 -26.85 9.58
N VAL A 34 22.87 -25.96 10.08
CA VAL A 34 22.54 -24.55 10.37
C VAL A 34 21.92 -23.87 9.15
N ASN A 35 22.47 -24.14 7.96
CA ASN A 35 21.99 -23.60 6.70
C ASN A 35 20.54 -23.97 6.39
N GLU A 36 20.09 -25.16 6.77
CA GLU A 36 18.70 -25.60 6.55
C GLU A 36 17.75 -24.97 7.56
N ILE A 37 18.18 -24.87 8.81
CA ILE A 37 17.44 -24.19 9.89
C ILE A 37 17.18 -22.75 9.47
N GLU A 38 18.22 -22.00 9.10
CA GLU A 38 18.09 -20.61 8.69
C GLU A 38 17.20 -20.43 7.46
N LYS A 39 17.35 -21.29 6.44
CA LYS A 39 16.47 -21.27 5.26
C LYS A 39 15.00 -21.54 5.62
N ALA A 40 14.74 -22.44 6.56
CA ALA A 40 13.38 -22.74 7.02
C ALA A 40 12.76 -21.58 7.82
N PHE A 41 13.53 -20.96 8.72
CA PHE A 41 13.09 -19.76 9.45
C PHE A 41 12.85 -18.58 8.49
N ALA A 42 13.75 -18.34 7.53
CA ALA A 42 13.60 -17.28 6.53
C ALA A 42 12.37 -17.52 5.62
N TYR A 43 12.09 -18.78 5.26
CA TYR A 43 10.88 -19.13 4.51
C TYR A 43 9.59 -18.86 5.30
N LEU A 44 9.63 -19.05 6.61
CA LEU A 44 8.51 -18.84 7.54
C LEU A 44 8.36 -17.40 8.02
N GLN A 45 9.33 -16.52 7.74
CA GLN A 45 9.13 -15.10 8.00
C GLN A 45 8.01 -14.60 7.09
N PRO A 46 7.04 -13.83 7.63
CA PRO A 46 6.00 -13.25 6.82
C PRO A 46 6.66 -12.34 5.78
N LYS A 47 6.60 -12.74 4.51
CA LYS A 47 6.90 -11.81 3.42
C LYS A 47 5.84 -10.71 3.53
N PHE A 48 6.26 -9.51 3.92
CA PHE A 48 5.37 -8.35 3.96
C PHE A 48 4.73 -8.19 2.58
N LYS A 49 3.46 -8.61 2.46
CA LYS A 49 2.69 -8.40 1.25
C LYS A 49 2.18 -6.96 1.31
N PHE A 50 2.95 -6.02 0.80
CA PHE A 50 2.57 -4.62 0.62
C PHE A 50 1.49 -4.43 -0.45
N LYS A 51 0.49 -5.32 -0.54
CA LYS A 51 -0.48 -5.35 -1.65
C LYS A 51 -1.15 -3.98 -1.85
N ASN A 52 -1.30 -3.20 -0.77
CA ASN A 52 -1.92 -1.88 -0.76
C ASN A 52 -1.09 -0.80 -0.02
N GLN A 53 0.23 -0.92 0.04
CA GLN A 53 1.09 0.08 0.69
C GLN A 53 2.05 0.70 -0.32
N VAL A 54 2.20 2.02 -0.25
CA VAL A 54 3.11 2.79 -1.10
C VAL A 54 4.08 3.54 -0.20
N CYS A 55 5.37 3.36 -0.45
CA CYS A 55 6.42 4.17 0.18
C CYS A 55 6.70 5.37 -0.74
N LEU A 56 6.61 6.59 -0.19
CA LEU A 56 6.84 7.84 -0.90
C LEU A 56 7.93 8.62 -0.18
N PHE A 57 8.95 9.03 -0.93
CA PHE A 57 9.94 9.99 -0.46
C PHE A 57 9.55 11.37 -0.97
N LEU A 58 9.46 12.33 -0.06
CA LEU A 58 9.03 13.70 -0.34
C LEU A 58 10.09 14.68 0.14
N ASP A 59 10.24 15.79 -0.58
CA ASP A 59 11.06 16.90 -0.14
C ASP A 59 10.50 17.55 1.13
N SER A 60 11.39 18.09 1.95
CA SER A 60 11.03 18.67 3.25
C SER A 60 10.04 19.83 3.13
N GLU A 61 10.10 20.61 2.06
CA GLU A 61 9.17 21.71 1.80
C GLU A 61 7.76 21.20 1.50
N VAL A 62 7.64 20.15 0.68
CA VAL A 62 6.37 19.50 0.34
C VAL A 62 5.73 18.88 1.58
N LEU A 63 6.55 18.22 2.41
CA LEU A 63 6.08 17.63 3.67
C LEU A 63 5.50 18.69 4.60
N LYS A 64 6.19 19.83 4.79
CA LYS A 64 5.69 20.95 5.61
C LYS A 64 4.34 21.49 5.12
N ILE A 65 4.15 21.56 3.80
CA ILE A 65 2.88 22.02 3.21
C ILE A 65 1.77 21.00 3.50
N LEU A 66 2.06 19.70 3.36
CA LEU A 66 1.11 18.63 3.67
C LEU A 66 0.72 18.62 5.16
N GLU A 67 1.68 18.78 6.07
CA GLU A 67 1.44 18.86 7.51
C GLU A 67 0.54 20.04 7.88
N LYS A 68 0.82 21.23 7.34
CA LYS A 68 -0.04 22.41 7.55
C LYS A 68 -1.48 22.16 7.09
N ARG A 69 -1.65 21.50 5.94
CA ARG A 69 -2.97 21.16 5.39
C ARG A 69 -3.67 20.09 6.23
N ALA A 70 -2.94 19.08 6.67
CA ALA A 70 -3.45 18.00 7.50
C ALA A 70 -3.97 18.55 8.84
N ASN A 71 -3.19 19.40 9.50
CA ASN A 71 -3.60 20.07 10.75
C ASN A 71 -4.87 20.91 10.58
N LYS A 72 -4.97 21.66 9.47
CA LYS A 72 -6.16 22.47 9.17
C LYS A 72 -7.42 21.61 8.99
N ASN A 73 -7.28 20.42 8.43
CA ASN A 73 -8.38 19.48 8.19
C ASN A 73 -8.58 18.47 9.33
N MET A 74 -7.82 18.60 10.43
CA MET A 74 -7.79 17.63 11.55
C MET A 74 -7.48 16.19 11.11
N PHE A 75 -6.56 16.03 10.16
CA PHE A 75 -6.09 14.74 9.66
C PHE A 75 -4.64 14.49 10.05
N SER A 76 -4.25 13.22 10.08
CA SER A 76 -2.84 12.83 9.97
C SER A 76 -2.31 13.09 8.55
N VAL A 77 -0.98 13.16 8.39
CA VAL A 77 -0.35 13.33 7.07
C VAL A 77 -0.73 12.19 6.11
N SER A 78 -0.79 10.96 6.61
CA SER A 78 -1.20 9.78 5.83
C SER A 78 -2.65 9.88 5.35
N GLU A 79 -3.59 10.25 6.22
CA GLU A 79 -5.00 10.43 5.84
C GLU A 79 -5.16 11.58 4.84
N GLN A 80 -4.41 12.67 5.03
CA GLN A 80 -4.41 13.80 4.11
C GLN A 80 -3.90 13.42 2.72
N ILE A 81 -2.87 12.58 2.63
CA ILE A 81 -2.37 12.05 1.35
C ILE A 81 -3.42 11.13 0.72
N GLU A 82 -4.02 10.22 1.48
CA GLU A 82 -5.06 9.32 0.99
C GLU A 82 -6.25 10.11 0.42
N ASP A 83 -6.71 11.11 1.16
CA ASP A 83 -7.84 11.94 0.74
C ASP A 83 -7.51 12.77 -0.51
N ILE A 84 -6.28 13.29 -0.66
CA ILE A 84 -5.84 13.94 -1.90
C ILE A 84 -5.88 12.96 -3.07
N LEU A 85 -5.32 11.76 -2.90
CA LEU A 85 -5.31 10.73 -3.94
C LEU A 85 -6.73 10.28 -4.29
N ARG A 86 -7.59 10.09 -3.30
CA ARG A 86 -9.00 9.74 -3.48
C ARG A 86 -9.73 10.80 -4.30
N ARG A 87 -9.60 12.08 -3.90
CA ARG A 87 -10.22 13.21 -4.61
C ARG A 87 -9.71 13.33 -6.05
N SER A 88 -8.42 13.10 -6.28
CA SER A 88 -7.84 13.10 -7.62
C SER A 88 -8.39 11.97 -8.49
N CYS A 89 -8.44 10.74 -7.96
CA CYS A 89 -8.96 9.56 -8.66
C CYS A 89 -10.46 9.64 -8.96
N VAL A 90 -11.27 10.15 -8.02
CA VAL A 90 -12.72 10.33 -8.23
C VAL A 90 -12.99 11.46 -9.23
N GLY A 91 -12.24 12.55 -9.15
CA GLY A 91 -12.33 13.66 -10.12
C GLY A 91 -12.03 13.22 -11.55
N LEU A 92 -11.10 12.28 -11.74
CA LEU A 92 -10.80 11.70 -13.06
C LEU A 92 -11.97 10.87 -13.61
N LYS A 93 -12.65 10.07 -12.79
CA LYS A 93 -13.79 9.25 -13.22
C LYS A 93 -15.02 10.08 -13.59
N ASN A 94 -15.22 11.20 -12.90
CA ASN A 94 -16.39 12.06 -13.08
C ASN A 94 -16.19 13.19 -14.09
N LYS A 95 -14.99 13.32 -14.68
CA LYS A 95 -14.86 14.00 -15.96
C LYS A 95 -15.61 13.13 -16.97
N LYS A 96 -16.90 13.41 -17.16
CA LYS A 96 -17.54 13.18 -18.46
C LYS A 96 -16.52 13.75 -19.43
N VAL A 97 -15.94 12.87 -20.26
CA VAL A 97 -15.36 13.32 -21.51
C VAL A 97 -16.43 14.24 -22.05
N LEU A 98 -16.15 15.56 -22.06
CA LEU A 98 -16.90 16.45 -22.92
C LEU A 98 -16.72 15.74 -24.25
N TYR A 99 -17.79 15.05 -24.71
CA TYR A 99 -17.88 14.69 -26.11
C TYR A 99 -17.39 15.94 -26.81
N ASP A 100 -16.39 15.80 -27.67
CA ASP A 100 -15.89 16.93 -28.42
C ASP A 100 -17.13 17.49 -29.13
N GLU A 101 -17.72 18.53 -28.54
CA GLU A 101 -19.01 19.04 -29.00
C GLU A 101 -18.72 19.34 -30.46
N LYS A 102 -19.51 18.73 -31.35
CA LYS A 102 -19.31 18.92 -32.78
C LYS A 102 -19.16 20.42 -32.99
N LEU A 103 -18.19 20.83 -33.82
CA LEU A 103 -17.89 22.24 -34.03
C LEU A 103 -19.19 23.06 -34.25
N ASP A 104 -20.14 22.45 -34.95
CA ASP A 104 -21.49 22.97 -35.19
C ASP A 104 -22.27 23.27 -33.90
N ASP A 105 -22.25 22.40 -32.89
CA ASP A 105 -22.92 22.63 -31.60
C ASP A 105 -22.27 23.81 -30.83
N LYS A 106 -20.94 23.96 -30.92
CA LYS A 106 -20.21 25.11 -30.35
C LYS A 106 -20.55 26.41 -31.06
N LEU A 107 -20.63 26.38 -32.40
CA LEU A 107 -21.02 27.54 -33.21
C LEU A 107 -22.49 27.91 -32.96
N VAL A 108 -23.38 26.92 -32.92
CA VAL A 108 -24.78 27.13 -32.56
C VAL A 108 -24.89 27.71 -31.16
N ALA A 109 -24.11 27.27 -30.16
CA ALA A 109 -24.13 27.86 -28.82
C ALA A 109 -23.64 29.33 -28.78
N LEU A 110 -22.63 29.68 -29.59
CA LEU A 110 -22.12 31.05 -29.72
C LEU A 110 -23.12 32.01 -30.37
N PHE A 111 -23.87 31.54 -31.38
CA PHE A 111 -24.80 32.36 -32.15
C PHE A 111 -26.27 32.22 -31.69
N SER A 112 -26.59 31.18 -30.93
CA SER A 112 -27.85 31.03 -30.23
C SER A 112 -27.91 32.08 -29.14
N ARG A 113 -28.66 33.15 -29.41
CA ARG A 113 -29.02 34.16 -28.42
C ARG A 113 -29.94 33.55 -27.36
N LYS A 114 -29.43 32.63 -26.54
CA LYS A 114 -30.16 32.14 -25.36
C LYS A 114 -30.10 33.27 -24.34
N LYS A 115 -31.20 34.02 -24.23
CA LYS A 115 -31.40 35.05 -23.21
C LYS A 115 -31.12 34.40 -21.84
N ARG A 116 -30.06 34.81 -21.16
CA ARG A 116 -29.86 34.51 -19.74
C ARG A 116 -31.09 35.08 -19.01
N ARG A 117 -31.92 34.21 -18.45
CA ARG A 117 -32.89 34.57 -17.42
C ARG A 117 -32.20 34.48 -16.07
#